data_AF-A0A2P5A9R3-F1
#
_entry.id   AF-A0A2P5A9R3-F1
#
_cell.length_a   1.000
_cell.length_b   1.000
_cell.length_c   1.000
_cell.angle_alpha   90.00
_cell.angle_beta   90.00
_cell.angle_gamma   90.00
#
_symmetry.space_group_name_H-M   'P 1'
#
loop_
_entity.id
_entity.type
_entity.pdbx_description
1 polymer ?
#
loop_
_entity_poly.entity_id
_entity_poly.type
_entity_poly.pdbx_seq_one_letter_code
_entity_poly.pdbx_strand_id
1 'polypeptide(L)'
;MLLIESLPDELDHRCITLLHGKEKLFFDEVSAALYNYEIRKKDQKENRDVPAEALIARRRSQSRKKEKKGRSRSKGRPDKDECAFCHEKGHWKKDCPKL
;
A
#
# COMPACT_ATOMS: atom_id res chain seq x y z
N MET A 1 13.09 -27.17 22.54
CA MET A 1 12.37 -25.93 22.16
C MET A 1 11.14 -25.82 23.05
N LEU A 2 11.19 -25.07 24.17
CA LEU A 2 10.07 -25.00 25.13
C LEU A 2 9.13 -23.80 24.89
N LEU A 3 9.56 -22.84 24.07
CA LEU A 3 8.88 -21.55 23.90
C LEU A 3 7.72 -21.60 22.91
N ILE A 4 7.69 -22.60 22.04
CA ILE A 4 6.67 -22.74 20.99
C ILE A 4 5.48 -23.54 21.52
N GLU A 5 5.74 -24.61 22.28
CA GLU A 5 4.74 -25.46 22.96
C GLU A 5 3.94 -24.70 24.04
N SER A 6 4.44 -23.56 24.51
CA SER A 6 3.75 -22.69 25.49
C SER A 6 2.88 -21.62 24.84
N LEU A 7 2.85 -21.55 23.51
CA LEU A 7 1.99 -20.62 22.79
C LEU A 7 0.57 -21.18 22.68
N PRO A 8 -0.46 -20.31 22.71
CA PRO A 8 -1.83 -20.73 22.49
C PRO A 8 -2.04 -21.30 21.08
N ASP A 9 -3.00 -22.23 20.97
CA ASP A 9 -3.36 -22.98 19.75
C ASP A 9 -3.69 -22.07 18.54
N GLU A 10 -4.13 -20.83 18.79
CA GLU A 10 -4.36 -19.82 17.75
C GLU A 10 -3.09 -19.48 16.94
N LEU A 11 -1.91 -19.72 17.51
CA LEU A 11 -0.60 -19.44 16.90
C LEU A 11 0.02 -20.67 16.23
N ASP A 12 -0.65 -21.82 16.25
CA ASP A 12 -0.04 -23.10 15.86
C ASP A 12 0.38 -23.11 14.37
N HIS A 13 -0.47 -22.58 13.50
CA HIS A 13 -0.14 -22.37 12.08
C HIS A 13 1.08 -21.45 11.85
N ARG A 14 1.30 -20.49 12.75
CA ARG A 14 2.47 -19.59 12.70
C ARG A 14 3.72 -20.27 13.19
N CYS A 15 3.62 -21.08 14.24
CA CYS A 15 4.71 -21.92 14.74
C CYS A 15 5.20 -22.87 13.65
N ILE A 16 4.28 -23.55 12.96
CA ILE A 16 4.58 -24.42 11.82
C ILE A 16 5.29 -23.64 10.70
N THR A 17 4.81 -22.44 10.37
CA THR A 17 5.43 -21.59 9.33
C THR A 17 6.83 -21.09 9.73
N LEU A 18 7.03 -20.74 11.01
CA LEU A 18 8.32 -20.32 11.55
C LEU A 18 9.35 -21.46 11.55
N LEU A 19 8.89 -22.67 11.87
CA LEU A 19 9.72 -23.89 11.89
C LEU A 19 9.98 -24.45 10.48
N HIS A 20 9.17 -24.07 9.49
CA HIS A 20 9.30 -24.61 8.14
C HIS A 20 10.65 -24.25 7.51
N GLY A 21 11.52 -25.26 7.37
CA GLY A 21 12.86 -25.12 6.79
C GLY A 21 13.92 -24.52 7.74
N LYS A 22 13.60 -24.35 9.03
CA LYS A 22 14.56 -23.89 10.04
C LYS A 22 14.76 -24.96 11.13
N GLU A 23 15.97 -25.49 11.22
CA GLU A 23 16.35 -26.47 12.25
C GLU A 23 16.58 -25.79 13.62
N LYS A 24 16.97 -24.51 13.62
CA LYS A 24 17.20 -23.70 14.82
C LYS A 24 16.42 -22.39 14.71
N LEU A 25 15.80 -22.01 15.81
CA LEU A 25 15.11 -20.74 15.97
C LEU A 25 15.69 -19.98 17.15
N PHE A 26 15.94 -18.70 16.94
CA PHE A 26 16.42 -17.81 18.00
C PHE A 26 15.24 -17.09 18.66
N PHE A 27 15.41 -16.73 19.93
CA PHE A 27 14.40 -15.99 20.69
C PHE A 27 14.01 -14.68 19.99
N ASP A 28 14.97 -13.96 19.42
CA ASP A 28 14.74 -12.71 18.69
C ASP A 28 13.85 -12.89 17.47
N GLU A 29 13.98 -14.02 16.76
CA GLU A 29 13.13 -14.31 15.59
C GLU A 29 11.70 -14.62 16.01
N VAL A 30 11.52 -15.41 17.08
CA VAL A 30 10.21 -15.75 17.61
C VAL A 30 9.51 -14.50 18.16
N SER A 31 10.22 -13.68 18.93
CA SER A 31 9.69 -12.43 19.49
C SER A 31 9.36 -11.42 18.40
N ALA A 32 10.20 -11.24 17.38
CA ALA A 32 9.88 -10.38 16.24
C ALA A 32 8.65 -10.87 15.45
N ALA A 33 8.50 -12.19 15.25
CA ALA A 33 7.35 -12.76 14.57
C ALA A 33 6.04 -12.60 15.36
N LEU A 34 6.09 -12.75 16.68
CA LEU A 34 4.97 -12.51 17.58
C LEU A 34 4.61 -11.01 17.66
N TYR A 35 5.59 -10.12 17.73
CA TYR A 35 5.34 -8.68 17.71
C TYR A 35 4.63 -8.24 16.42
N ASN A 36 5.10 -8.74 15.27
CA ASN A 36 4.47 -8.49 13.98
C ASN A 36 3.05 -9.09 13.88
N TYR A 37 2.78 -10.22 14.56
CA TYR A 37 1.43 -10.76 14.67
C TYR A 37 0.48 -9.76 15.30
N GLU A 38 0.87 -9.23 16.46
CA GLU A 38 0.02 -8.34 17.25
C GLU A 38 -0.29 -7.06 16.50
N ILE A 39 0.69 -6.49 15.79
CA ILE A 39 0.49 -5.32 14.92
C ILE A 39 -0.58 -5.65 13.87
N ARG A 40 -0.40 -6.74 13.11
CA ARG A 40 -1.35 -7.14 12.06
C ARG A 40 -2.75 -7.45 12.60
N LYS A 41 -2.83 -8.03 13.80
CA LYS A 41 -4.11 -8.33 14.48
C LYS A 41 -4.83 -7.05 14.91
N LYS A 42 -4.09 -6.05 15.38
CA LYS A 42 -4.63 -4.72 15.69
C LYS A 42 -5.11 -4.00 14.43
N ASP A 43 -4.30 -4.00 13.37
CA ASP A 43 -4.68 -3.41 12.07
C ASP A 43 -5.93 -4.09 11.50
N GLN A 44 -6.07 -5.41 11.61
CA GLN A 44 -7.28 -6.12 11.17
C GLN A 44 -8.51 -5.79 12.02
N LYS A 45 -8.32 -5.53 13.32
CA LYS A 45 -9.43 -5.12 14.20
C LYS A 45 -9.90 -3.71 13.85
N GLU A 46 -8.97 -2.78 13.63
CA GLU A 46 -9.27 -1.42 13.16
C GLU A 46 -9.84 -1.41 11.73
N ASN A 47 -9.38 -2.32 10.86
CA ASN A 47 -9.90 -2.47 9.51
C ASN A 47 -11.24 -3.21 9.46
N ARG A 48 -11.59 -4.04 10.44
CA ARG A 48 -12.93 -4.67 10.53
C ARG A 48 -14.03 -3.67 10.84
N ASP A 49 -13.70 -2.52 11.43
CA ASP A 49 -14.64 -1.40 11.60
C ASP A 49 -14.81 -0.60 10.30
N VAL A 50 -13.98 -0.87 9.28
CA VAL A 50 -14.16 -0.39 7.91
C VAL A 50 -14.76 -1.54 7.10
N PRO A 51 -16.00 -1.42 6.60
CA PRO A 51 -16.66 -2.56 6.02
C PRO A 51 -15.90 -3.02 4.76
N ALA A 52 -15.86 -4.34 4.57
CA ALA A 52 -15.00 -5.09 3.66
C ALA A 52 -15.32 -4.88 2.16
N GLU A 53 -15.90 -3.76 1.77
CA GLU A 53 -16.24 -3.41 0.38
C GLU A 53 -15.02 -2.90 -0.41
N ALA A 54 -13.89 -2.63 0.23
CA ALA A 54 -12.72 -2.06 -0.46
C ALA A 54 -11.85 -3.07 -1.22
N LEU A 55 -12.09 -4.38 -1.09
CA LEU A 55 -11.28 -5.43 -1.74
C LEU A 55 -11.97 -6.17 -2.90
N ILE A 56 -13.02 -5.61 -3.49
CA ILE A 56 -13.35 -5.98 -4.87
C ILE A 56 -12.39 -5.21 -5.78
N ALA A 57 -11.24 -5.83 -6.00
CA ALA A 57 -10.39 -5.53 -7.13
C ALA A 57 -11.27 -5.27 -8.35
N ARG A 58 -11.24 -4.03 -8.86
CA ARG A 58 -11.77 -3.71 -10.18
C ARG A 58 -11.03 -4.58 -11.19
N ARG A 59 -11.54 -5.77 -11.45
CA ARG A 59 -11.26 -6.51 -12.67
C ARG A 59 -11.99 -5.77 -13.77
N ARG A 60 -11.39 -4.66 -14.20
CA ARG A 60 -11.86 -3.84 -15.31
C ARG A 60 -11.64 -4.67 -16.58
N SER A 61 -12.62 -5.50 -16.91
CA SER A 61 -12.72 -6.12 -18.21
C SER A 61 -12.69 -5.00 -19.26
N GLN A 62 -11.67 -5.06 -20.09
CA GLN A 62 -11.56 -4.27 -21.30
C GLN A 62 -12.79 -4.54 -22.16
N SER A 63 -13.64 -3.54 -22.40
CA SER A 63 -14.26 -3.35 -23.71
C SER A 63 -15.08 -2.05 -23.82
N ARG A 64 -14.63 -1.25 -24.79
CA ARG A 64 -15.43 -0.51 -25.80
C ARG A 64 -16.15 0.79 -25.38
N LYS A 65 -15.50 1.89 -25.79
CA LYS A 65 -16.02 3.07 -26.52
C LYS A 65 -17.41 3.62 -26.11
N LYS A 66 -17.44 4.86 -25.59
CA LYS A 66 -18.07 6.02 -26.28
C LYS A 66 -17.78 7.36 -25.57
N GLU A 67 -17.20 8.23 -26.38
CA GLU A 67 -17.11 9.70 -26.42
C GLU A 67 -17.85 10.62 -25.42
N LYS A 68 -17.08 11.65 -25.03
CA LYS A 68 -17.34 13.11 -25.00
C LYS A 68 -17.90 13.81 -23.73
N LYS A 69 -17.05 14.75 -23.24
CA LYS A 69 -17.36 16.10 -22.68
C LYS A 69 -17.89 16.10 -21.22
N GLY A 70 -17.26 16.61 -20.17
CA GLY A 70 -16.11 17.51 -19.98
C GLY A 70 -16.50 18.61 -18.98
N ARG A 71 -16.04 18.54 -17.70
CA ARG A 71 -15.74 19.73 -16.87
C ARG A 71 -14.90 19.37 -15.63
N SER A 72 -13.80 20.09 -15.51
CA SER A 72 -12.68 20.01 -14.54
C SER A 72 -13.04 20.66 -13.19
N ARG A 73 -12.31 20.43 -12.09
CA ARG A 73 -11.07 21.20 -11.77
C ARG A 73 -10.24 20.57 -10.64
N SER A 74 -9.06 20.07 -10.99
CA SER A 74 -7.83 20.41 -10.27
C SER A 74 -6.92 21.09 -11.31
N LYS A 75 -6.28 22.21 -10.97
CA LYS A 75 -5.29 22.83 -11.86
C LYS A 75 -4.19 21.78 -12.05
N GLY A 76 -4.21 21.15 -13.22
CA GLY A 76 -3.26 20.11 -13.60
C GLY A 76 -1.85 20.69 -13.61
N ARG A 77 -0.86 19.78 -13.50
CA ARG A 77 0.54 20.14 -13.72
C ARG A 77 0.66 20.88 -15.07
N PRO A 78 1.47 21.95 -15.16
CA PRO A 78 1.73 22.62 -16.42
C PRO A 78 2.15 21.60 -17.49
N ASP A 79 1.71 21.84 -18.71
CA ASP A 79 2.06 21.00 -19.85
C ASP A 79 3.58 20.98 -20.08
N LYS A 80 4.11 19.99 -20.79
CA LYS A 80 5.57 19.76 -20.88
C LYS A 80 6.36 20.95 -21.45
N ASP A 81 5.71 21.82 -22.22
CA ASP A 81 6.29 23.05 -22.79
C ASP A 81 5.67 24.34 -22.23
N GLU A 82 5.05 24.26 -21.05
CA GLU A 82 4.48 25.40 -20.35
C GLU A 82 5.33 25.79 -19.14
N CYS A 83 5.64 27.08 -19.02
CA CYS A 83 6.41 27.61 -17.92
C CYS A 83 5.65 27.43 -16.59
N ALA A 84 6.26 26.73 -15.63
CA ALA A 84 5.63 26.47 -14.34
C ALA A 84 5.51 27.70 -13.41
N PHE A 85 5.97 28.90 -13.83
CA PHE A 85 5.81 30.14 -13.07
C PHE A 85 4.75 31.06 -13.68
N CYS A 86 4.92 31.45 -14.95
CA CYS A 86 4.00 32.37 -15.64
C CYS A 86 2.91 31.66 -16.47
N HIS A 87 2.99 30.34 -16.64
CA HIS A 87 2.05 29.53 -17.41
C HIS A 87 1.98 29.86 -18.92
N GLU A 88 2.99 30.54 -19.46
CA GLU A 88 3.15 30.75 -20.90
C GLU A 88 3.95 29.60 -21.53
N LYS A 89 3.58 29.22 -22.76
CA LYS A 89 4.25 28.13 -23.48
C LYS A 89 5.52 28.60 -24.20
N GLY A 90 6.42 27.67 -24.49
CA GLY A 90 7.61 27.90 -25.32
C GLY A 90 8.90 28.20 -24.54
N HIS A 91 8.84 28.23 -23.21
CA HIS A 91 10.02 28.30 -22.36
C HIS A 91 9.76 27.56 -21.04
N TRP A 92 10.83 27.07 -20.43
CA TRP A 92 10.74 26.44 -19.11
C TRP A 92 10.95 27.49 -18.03
N LYS A 93 10.52 27.19 -16.79
CA LYS A 93 10.59 28.14 -15.66
C LYS A 93 11.97 28.78 -15.47
N LYS A 94 13.04 28.04 -15.74
CA LYS A 94 14.44 28.52 -15.64
C LYS A 94 14.82 29.57 -16.68
N ASP A 95 14.11 29.60 -17.81
CA ASP A 95 14.36 30.49 -18.95
C ASP A 95 13.23 31.54 -19.08
N CYS A 96 12.47 31.77 -18.00
CA CYS A 96 11.31 32.66 -18.00
C CYS A 96 11.75 34.12 -17.97
N PRO A 97 11.41 34.95 -18.97
CA PRO A 97 11.81 36.36 -19.03
C PRO A 97 11.09 37.24 -18.00
N LYS A 98 10.09 36.69 -17.32
CA LYS A 98 9.30 37.34 -16.26
C LYS A 98 9.69 36.86 -14.85
N LEU A 99 10.73 36.02 -14.74
CA LEU A 99 11.33 35.62 -13.46
C LEU A 99 12.31 36.69 -12.99
#